data_AF-A0A1I8NW15-F1
#
_entry.id   AF-A0A1I8NW15-F1
#
_cell.length_a   1.000
_cell.length_b   1.000
_cell.length_c   1.000
_cell.angle_alpha   90.00
_cell.angle_beta   90.00
_cell.angle_gamma   90.00
#
_symmetry.space_group_name_H-M   'P 1'
#
loop_
_entity.id
_entity.type
_entity.pdbx_description
1 polymer ?
#
loop_
_entity_poly.entity_id
_entity_poly.type
_entity_poly.pdbx_seq_one_letter_code
_entity_poly.pdbx_strand_id
1 'polypeptide(L)'
;MGSLPNLHELEQLERKREKRREREMREQLAREASRERERMQHRKNPNVKIDKPTRRCVHDWPTDFCDGTCLCALVENLQTRPLKPAWNRRPANQHHYLENVAIALKSIEADHIKLVNIGNTDIVNGNIKLILGLIWSLIVRYQIERSKFPPRKLMLAWLQAALPECKITNLTTDWNSGVNLAALLDYCKPGLFPHWRSMDPSQSERNCTSAMNLAQSEFGVPKVLEPEYLASPWLDELSCVTYLSHFMKPGGPDYKATTRWVNTQVKDQVQNFTVSYDISKETLLEKH
;
A
#
# COMPACT_ATOMS: atom_id res chain seq x y z
N MET A 1 50.83 -25.12 25.67
CA MET A 1 50.16 -23.87 26.07
C MET A 1 49.84 -23.11 24.80
N GLY A 2 48.57 -23.06 24.38
CA GLY A 2 48.15 -22.25 23.24
C GLY A 2 47.78 -20.85 23.74
N SER A 3 48.48 -19.81 23.26
CA SER A 3 48.17 -18.42 23.61
C SER A 3 46.76 -18.06 23.15
N LEU A 4 45.99 -17.45 24.05
CA LEU A 4 44.64 -16.94 23.75
C LEU A 4 44.73 -15.84 22.68
N PRO A 5 43.87 -15.87 21.63
CA PRO A 5 43.89 -14.85 20.58
C PRO A 5 43.60 -13.45 21.15
N ASN A 6 44.30 -12.43 20.65
CA ASN A 6 44.05 -11.04 21.03
C ASN A 6 42.67 -10.58 20.50
N LEU A 7 41.98 -9.69 21.22
CA LEU A 7 40.68 -9.10 20.85
C LEU A 7 40.65 -8.60 19.39
N HIS A 8 41.75 -8.02 18.90
CA HIS A 8 41.86 -7.59 17.50
C HIS A 8 41.81 -8.77 16.51
N GLU A 9 42.42 -9.91 16.85
CA GLU A 9 42.38 -11.11 16.01
C GLU A 9 40.99 -11.71 15.97
N LEU A 10 40.25 -11.69 17.09
CA LEU A 10 38.86 -12.15 17.16
C LEU A 10 37.93 -11.29 16.30
N GLU A 11 38.06 -9.96 16.35
CA GLU A 11 37.27 -9.05 15.48
C GLU A 11 37.55 -9.28 13.99
N GLN A 12 38.81 -9.49 13.61
CA GLN A 12 39.17 -9.80 12.22
C GLN A 12 38.60 -11.15 11.78
N LEU A 13 38.56 -12.13 12.68
CA LEU A 13 38.03 -13.47 12.42
C LEU A 13 36.51 -13.46 12.32
N GLU A 14 35.81 -12.65 13.13
CA GLU A 14 34.37 -12.41 13.02
C GLU A 14 34.00 -11.70 11.72
N ARG A 15 34.70 -10.61 11.37
CA ARG A 15 34.50 -9.93 10.07
C ARG A 15 34.70 -10.87 8.88
N LYS A 16 35.66 -11.80 8.99
CA LYS A 16 35.92 -12.80 7.94
C LYS A 16 34.83 -13.87 7.87
N ARG A 17 34.26 -14.26 9.02
CA ARG A 17 33.11 -15.18 9.11
C ARG A 17 31.82 -14.54 8.58
N GLU A 18 31.60 -13.27 8.89
CA GLU A 18 30.43 -12.50 8.44
C GLU A 18 30.43 -12.30 6.92
N LYS A 19 31.56 -11.86 6.34
CA LYS A 19 31.73 -11.77 4.89
C LYS A 19 31.51 -13.11 4.17
N ARG A 20 31.90 -14.22 4.82
CA ARG A 20 31.67 -15.57 4.28
C ARG A 20 30.17 -15.91 4.27
N ARG A 21 29.44 -15.62 5.35
CA ARG A 21 27.99 -15.82 5.44
C ARG A 21 27.22 -14.95 4.45
N GLU A 22 27.61 -13.68 4.28
CA GLU A 22 26.99 -12.80 3.29
C GLU A 22 27.18 -13.30 1.86
N ARG A 23 28.37 -13.82 1.55
CA ARG A 23 28.64 -14.42 0.24
C ARG A 23 27.82 -15.69 0.01
N GLU A 24 27.75 -16.58 0.99
CA GLU A 24 26.94 -17.80 0.94
C GLU A 24 25.44 -17.47 0.78
N MET A 25 24.94 -16.45 1.48
CA MET A 25 23.56 -15.97 1.36
C MET A 25 23.27 -15.35 -0.02
N ARG A 26 24.20 -14.56 -0.57
CA ARG A 26 24.08 -14.00 -1.92
C ARG A 26 24.08 -15.09 -3.00
N GLU A 27 24.93 -16.11 -2.85
CA GLU A 27 24.96 -17.25 -3.77
C GLU A 27 23.67 -18.09 -3.67
N GLN A 28 23.10 -18.24 -2.48
CA GLN A 28 21.82 -18.93 -2.29
C GLN A 28 20.65 -18.17 -2.92
N LEU A 29 20.56 -16.85 -2.71
CA LEU A 29 19.55 -15.99 -3.34
C LEU A 29 19.68 -15.99 -4.87
N ALA A 30 20.90 -15.99 -5.40
CA ALA A 30 21.13 -16.08 -6.84
C ALA A 30 20.68 -17.43 -7.43
N ARG A 31 20.92 -18.53 -6.72
CA ARG A 31 20.45 -19.87 -7.12
C ARG A 31 18.93 -19.98 -7.08
N GLU A 32 18.30 -19.44 -6.05
CA GLU A 32 16.82 -19.38 -5.97
C GLU A 32 16.24 -18.52 -7.09
N ALA A 33 16.80 -17.34 -7.35
CA ALA A 33 16.38 -16.48 -8.45
C ALA A 33 16.56 -17.15 -9.83
N SER A 34 17.61 -17.94 -10.02
CA SER A 34 17.83 -18.70 -11.26
C SER A 34 16.79 -19.82 -11.43
N ARG A 35 16.50 -20.56 -10.36
CA ARG A 35 15.44 -21.60 -10.36
C ARG A 35 14.05 -20.99 -10.60
N GLU A 36 13.79 -19.82 -10.04
CA GLU A 36 12.56 -19.05 -10.28
C GLU A 36 12.45 -18.62 -11.75
N ARG A 37 13.56 -18.17 -12.36
CA ARG A 37 13.63 -17.81 -13.79
C ARG A 37 13.42 -19.01 -14.71
N GLU A 38 14.01 -20.16 -14.39
CA GLU A 38 13.81 -21.42 -15.12
C GLU A 38 12.35 -21.91 -15.01
N ARG A 39 11.76 -21.84 -13.82
CA ARG A 39 10.32 -22.12 -13.62
C ARG A 39 9.44 -21.20 -14.45
N MET A 40 9.78 -19.91 -14.51
CA MET A 40 9.06 -18.92 -15.32
C MET A 40 9.23 -19.16 -16.84
N GLN A 41 10.38 -19.67 -17.27
CA GLN A 41 10.63 -20.06 -18.67
C GLN A 41 9.89 -21.34 -19.06
N HIS A 42 9.86 -22.37 -18.20
CA HIS A 42 9.07 -23.59 -18.42
C HIS A 42 7.56 -23.37 -18.33
N ARG A 43 7.10 -22.29 -17.70
CA ARG A 43 5.68 -21.88 -17.68
C ARG A 43 5.21 -21.26 -19.00
N LYS A 44 6.11 -20.96 -19.95
CA LYS A 44 5.73 -20.60 -21.32
C LYS A 44 5.27 -21.84 -22.07
N ASN A 45 4.01 -22.20 -21.87
CA ASN A 45 3.33 -23.19 -22.69
C ASN A 45 3.08 -22.57 -24.10
N PRO A 46 3.68 -23.10 -25.17
CA PRO A 46 3.60 -22.48 -26.51
C PRO A 46 2.19 -22.49 -27.12
N ASN A 47 1.21 -23.14 -26.49
CA ASN A 47 -0.18 -23.21 -26.96
C ASN A 47 -1.17 -22.26 -26.24
N VAL A 48 -0.72 -21.38 -25.35
CA VAL A 48 -1.61 -20.38 -24.75
C VAL A 48 -1.62 -19.14 -25.63
N LYS A 49 -2.64 -19.02 -26.49
CA LYS A 49 -3.04 -17.73 -27.07
C LYS A 49 -3.35 -16.80 -25.90
N ILE A 50 -2.46 -15.84 -25.65
CA ILE A 50 -2.72 -14.74 -24.73
C ILE A 50 -3.76 -13.87 -25.42
N ASP A 51 -5.04 -14.13 -25.12
CA ASP A 51 -6.10 -13.19 -25.48
C ASP A 51 -5.73 -11.84 -24.87
N LYS A 52 -5.62 -10.81 -25.74
CA LYS A 52 -5.40 -9.42 -25.34
C LYS A 52 -6.39 -9.06 -24.22
N PRO A 53 -6.00 -8.22 -23.23
CA PRO A 53 -6.95 -7.76 -22.21
C PRO A 53 -8.08 -7.04 -22.95
N THR A 54 -9.22 -7.71 -23.06
CA THR A 54 -10.43 -7.10 -23.57
C THR A 54 -10.79 -6.02 -22.57
N ARG A 55 -10.67 -4.75 -22.95
CA ARG A 55 -11.35 -3.65 -22.26
C ARG A 55 -12.84 -3.98 -22.34
N ARG A 56 -13.36 -4.70 -21.35
CA ARG A 56 -14.80 -4.95 -21.21
C ARG A 56 -15.37 -3.69 -20.60
N CYS A 57 -16.01 -2.88 -21.43
CA CYS A 57 -16.75 -1.72 -20.98
C CYS A 57 -18.09 -2.20 -20.43
N VAL A 58 -18.40 -1.81 -19.19
CA VAL A 58 -19.73 -2.01 -18.61
C VAL A 58 -20.59 -0.83 -19.04
N HIS A 59 -21.62 -1.10 -19.83
CA HIS A 59 -22.61 -0.14 -20.29
C HIS A 59 -23.93 -0.28 -19.52
N ASP A 60 -24.31 -1.51 -19.16
CA ASP A 60 -25.53 -1.79 -18.42
C ASP A 60 -25.31 -2.89 -17.37
N TRP A 61 -25.43 -2.52 -16.09
CA TRP A 61 -25.07 -3.37 -14.95
C TRP A 61 -25.83 -4.70 -14.88
N PRO A 62 -27.16 -4.76 -15.12
CA PRO A 62 -27.91 -6.00 -15.09
C PRO A 62 -27.50 -6.98 -16.20
N THR A 63 -27.19 -6.50 -17.40
CA THR A 63 -26.84 -7.36 -18.55
C THR A 63 -25.38 -7.73 -18.56
N ASP A 64 -24.48 -6.83 -18.16
CA ASP A 64 -23.05 -7.05 -18.34
C ASP A 64 -22.44 -7.89 -17.22
N PHE A 65 -23.13 -8.01 -16.07
CA PHE A 65 -22.72 -8.87 -14.97
C PHE A 65 -23.40 -10.24 -14.96
N CYS A 66 -24.45 -10.45 -15.77
CA CYS A 66 -25.30 -11.64 -15.67
C CYS A 66 -24.58 -12.95 -16.02
N ASP A 67 -23.58 -12.90 -16.90
CA ASP A 67 -22.79 -14.08 -17.31
C ASP A 67 -21.60 -14.39 -16.37
N GLY A 68 -21.41 -13.53 -15.36
CA GLY A 68 -20.35 -13.60 -14.36
C GLY A 68 -18.95 -13.26 -14.88
N THR A 69 -18.74 -13.07 -16.19
CA THR A 69 -17.41 -12.88 -16.75
C THR A 69 -16.82 -11.52 -16.38
N CYS A 70 -17.63 -10.46 -16.39
CA CYS A 70 -17.23 -9.12 -15.95
C CYS A 70 -16.90 -9.10 -14.45
N LEU A 71 -17.70 -9.79 -13.63
CA LEU A 71 -17.44 -9.90 -12.19
C LEU A 71 -16.14 -10.66 -11.91
N CYS A 72 -15.92 -11.82 -12.55
CA CYS A 72 -14.68 -12.57 -12.41
C CYS A 72 -13.46 -11.75 -12.81
N ALA A 73 -13.52 -11.07 -13.96
CA ALA A 73 -12.42 -10.22 -14.43
C ALA A 73 -12.16 -9.04 -13.49
N LEU A 74 -13.23 -8.41 -12.96
CA LEU A 74 -13.11 -7.34 -11.96
C LEU A 74 -12.41 -7.85 -10.70
N VAL A 75 -12.85 -8.98 -10.15
CA VAL A 75 -12.26 -9.55 -8.93
C VAL A 75 -10.80 -9.99 -9.15
N GLU A 76 -10.47 -10.61 -10.28
CA GLU A 76 -9.06 -10.94 -10.63
C GLU A 76 -8.17 -9.70 -10.64
N ASN A 77 -8.66 -8.61 -11.26
CA ASN A 77 -7.95 -7.35 -11.34
C ASN A 77 -7.80 -6.70 -9.95
N LEU A 78 -8.87 -6.65 -9.15
CA LEU A 78 -8.85 -6.09 -7.81
C LEU A 78 -7.95 -6.88 -6.86
N GLN A 79 -7.94 -8.21 -6.97
CA GLN A 79 -7.14 -9.09 -6.11
C GLN A 79 -5.70 -9.27 -6.60
N THR A 80 -5.40 -8.88 -7.84
CA THR A 80 -4.09 -9.07 -8.50
C THR A 80 -3.63 -10.54 -8.52
N ARG A 81 -4.59 -11.48 -8.53
CA ARG A 81 -4.35 -12.93 -8.59
C ARG A 81 -5.44 -13.61 -9.44
N PRO A 82 -5.12 -14.71 -10.13
CA PRO A 82 -6.14 -15.48 -10.84
C PRO A 82 -7.10 -16.15 -9.86
N LEU A 83 -8.37 -16.22 -10.23
CA LEU A 83 -9.39 -16.93 -9.44
C LEU A 83 -9.11 -18.44 -9.44
N LYS A 84 -9.47 -19.08 -8.33
CA LYS A 84 -9.37 -20.54 -8.17
C LYS A 84 -10.70 -21.08 -7.62
N PRO A 85 -11.35 -22.03 -8.32
CA PRO A 85 -10.97 -22.61 -9.62
C PRO A 85 -11.04 -21.60 -10.78
N ALA A 86 -10.49 -21.97 -11.93
CA ALA A 86 -10.56 -21.11 -13.12
C ALA A 86 -12.02 -20.98 -13.60
N TRP A 87 -12.39 -19.79 -14.08
CA TRP A 87 -13.75 -19.48 -14.54
C TRP A 87 -13.86 -19.55 -16.08
N ASN A 88 -15.08 -19.73 -16.58
CA ASN A 88 -15.38 -19.88 -17.99
C ASN A 88 -15.39 -18.51 -18.71
N ARG A 89 -14.47 -18.34 -19.67
CA ARG A 89 -14.30 -17.11 -20.46
C ARG A 89 -15.37 -16.89 -21.54
N ARG A 90 -16.09 -17.96 -21.92
CA ARG A 90 -17.14 -17.96 -22.95
C ARG A 90 -18.32 -18.79 -22.47
N PRO A 91 -19.03 -18.33 -21.43
CA PRO A 91 -20.14 -19.10 -20.90
C PRO A 91 -21.28 -19.13 -21.91
N ALA A 92 -21.83 -20.32 -22.16
CA ALA A 92 -22.84 -20.56 -23.20
C ALA A 92 -24.27 -20.77 -22.65
N ASN A 93 -24.40 -21.06 -21.36
CA ASN A 93 -25.68 -21.42 -20.75
C ASN A 93 -25.75 -20.88 -19.31
N GLN A 94 -26.96 -20.86 -18.76
CA GLN A 94 -27.21 -20.33 -17.43
C GLN A 94 -26.44 -21.06 -16.31
N HIS A 95 -26.14 -22.35 -16.50
CA HIS A 95 -25.32 -23.10 -15.56
C HIS A 95 -23.89 -22.53 -15.49
N HIS A 96 -23.27 -22.25 -16.64
CA HIS A 96 -21.96 -21.59 -16.69
C HIS A 96 -21.98 -20.17 -16.09
N TYR A 97 -23.10 -19.45 -16.21
CA TYR A 97 -23.25 -18.12 -15.58
C TYR A 97 -23.22 -18.23 -14.05
N LEU A 98 -24.05 -19.12 -13.50
CA LEU A 98 -24.13 -19.37 -12.06
C LEU A 98 -22.81 -19.86 -11.47
N GLU A 99 -22.07 -20.70 -12.21
CA GLU A 99 -20.75 -21.19 -11.81
C GLU A 99 -19.71 -20.06 -11.78
N ASN A 100 -19.64 -19.24 -12.83
CA ASN A 100 -18.74 -18.08 -12.88
C ASN A 100 -18.98 -17.13 -11.70
N VAL A 101 -20.24 -16.76 -11.47
CA VAL A 101 -20.60 -15.87 -10.37
C VAL A 101 -20.25 -16.49 -9.01
N ALA A 102 -20.49 -17.79 -8.82
CA ALA A 102 -20.15 -18.49 -7.58
C ALA A 102 -18.63 -18.47 -7.30
N ILE A 103 -17.80 -18.67 -8.33
CA ILE A 103 -16.34 -18.57 -8.20
C ILE A 103 -15.92 -17.17 -7.74
N ALA A 104 -16.49 -16.13 -8.35
CA ALA A 104 -16.19 -14.76 -7.97
C ALA A 104 -16.61 -14.45 -6.53
N LEU A 105 -17.86 -14.78 -6.15
CA LEU A 105 -18.38 -14.54 -4.80
C LEU A 105 -17.56 -15.28 -3.73
N LYS A 106 -17.17 -16.54 -3.98
CA LYS A 106 -16.31 -17.29 -3.06
C LYS A 106 -14.95 -16.64 -2.87
N SER A 107 -14.37 -16.07 -3.93
CA SER A 107 -13.10 -15.34 -3.82
C SER A 107 -13.25 -14.00 -3.08
N ILE A 108 -14.40 -13.35 -3.21
CA ILE A 108 -14.75 -12.12 -2.48
C ILE A 108 -14.87 -12.42 -0.97
N GLU A 109 -15.57 -13.49 -0.59
CA GLU A 109 -15.68 -13.94 0.80
C GLU A 109 -14.31 -14.31 1.40
N ALA A 110 -13.43 -14.93 0.61
CA ALA A 110 -12.07 -15.27 1.03
C ALA A 110 -11.23 -14.03 1.39
N ASP A 111 -11.57 -12.85 0.86
CA ASP A 111 -10.95 -11.58 1.23
C ASP A 111 -11.70 -10.88 2.40
N HIS A 112 -12.56 -11.61 3.13
CA HIS A 112 -13.33 -11.17 4.29
C HIS A 112 -14.39 -10.10 4.00
N ILE A 113 -14.90 -10.03 2.77
CA ILE A 113 -16.06 -9.20 2.44
C ILE A 113 -17.33 -9.97 2.80
N LYS A 114 -18.20 -9.38 3.62
CA LYS A 114 -19.50 -9.96 3.96
C LYS A 114 -20.46 -9.78 2.80
N LEU A 115 -20.96 -10.88 2.25
CA LEU A 115 -22.05 -10.88 1.26
C LEU A 115 -23.39 -10.78 2.00
N VAL A 116 -24.01 -9.60 1.96
CA VAL A 116 -25.30 -9.37 2.63
C VAL A 116 -26.43 -9.54 1.63
N ASN A 117 -27.23 -10.61 1.80
CA ASN A 117 -28.43 -10.89 1.02
C ASN A 117 -28.21 -10.91 -0.51
N ILE A 118 -27.06 -11.41 -0.95
CA ILE A 118 -26.73 -11.55 -2.37
C ILE A 118 -26.20 -12.95 -2.67
N GLY A 119 -26.83 -13.63 -3.63
CA GLY A 119 -26.42 -14.91 -4.18
C GLY A 119 -26.07 -14.83 -5.66
N ASN A 120 -25.60 -15.95 -6.22
CA ASN A 120 -25.28 -16.04 -7.65
C ASN A 120 -26.50 -15.86 -8.55
N THR A 121 -27.68 -16.33 -8.13
CA THR A 121 -28.95 -16.14 -8.84
C THR A 121 -29.35 -14.67 -8.96
N ASP A 122 -29.08 -13.85 -7.94
CA ASP A 122 -29.44 -12.43 -7.96
C ASP A 122 -28.67 -11.65 -9.01
N ILE A 123 -27.40 -12.02 -9.22
CA ILE A 123 -26.52 -11.39 -10.21
C ILE A 123 -26.89 -11.87 -11.61
N VAL A 124 -27.12 -13.17 -11.81
CA VAL A 124 -27.55 -13.73 -13.10
C VAL A 124 -28.91 -13.16 -13.53
N ASN A 125 -29.82 -12.92 -12.59
CA ASN A 125 -31.13 -12.32 -12.85
C ASN A 125 -31.08 -10.78 -12.99
N GLY A 126 -29.91 -10.15 -12.86
CA GLY A 126 -29.75 -8.72 -13.05
C GLY A 126 -30.37 -7.87 -11.93
N ASN A 127 -30.38 -8.34 -10.68
CA ASN A 127 -30.89 -7.55 -9.55
C ASN A 127 -29.97 -6.35 -9.27
N ILE A 128 -30.28 -5.23 -9.92
CA ILE A 128 -29.45 -4.02 -9.92
C ILE A 128 -29.14 -3.51 -8.52
N LYS A 129 -30.09 -3.59 -7.57
CA LYS A 129 -29.89 -3.11 -6.20
C LYS A 129 -28.79 -3.91 -5.49
N LEU A 130 -28.81 -5.23 -5.64
CA LEU A 130 -27.82 -6.12 -5.03
C LEU A 130 -26.46 -6.03 -5.73
N ILE A 131 -26.46 -5.95 -7.07
CA ILE A 131 -25.23 -5.76 -7.86
C ILE A 131 -24.54 -4.46 -7.44
N LEU A 132 -25.27 -3.34 -7.35
CA LEU A 132 -24.70 -2.07 -6.90
C LEU A 132 -24.18 -2.15 -5.45
N GLY A 133 -24.90 -2.83 -4.54
CA GLY A 133 -24.42 -3.07 -3.18
C GLY A 133 -23.12 -3.88 -3.09
N LEU A 134 -22.97 -4.89 -3.96
CA LEU A 134 -21.74 -5.67 -4.09
C LEU A 134 -20.59 -4.82 -4.64
N ILE A 135 -20.82 -4.08 -5.74
CA ILE A 135 -19.81 -3.21 -6.35
C ILE A 135 -19.36 -2.13 -5.36
N TRP A 136 -20.30 -1.54 -4.62
CA TRP A 136 -19.98 -0.61 -3.54
C TRP A 136 -19.09 -1.26 -2.47
N SER A 137 -19.41 -2.48 -2.03
CA SER A 137 -18.59 -3.21 -1.05
C SER A 137 -17.18 -3.50 -1.56
N LEU A 138 -17.03 -3.79 -2.86
CA LEU A 138 -15.72 -3.96 -3.51
C LEU A 138 -14.95 -2.64 -3.63
N ILE A 139 -15.62 -1.56 -4.00
CA ILE A 139 -15.03 -0.21 -4.05
C ILE A 139 -14.53 0.15 -2.66
N VAL A 140 -15.35 -0.02 -1.63
CA VAL A 140 -14.94 0.19 -0.23
C VAL A 140 -13.75 -0.71 0.08
N ARG A 141 -13.83 -2.04 -0.02
CA ARG A 141 -12.70 -2.90 0.37
C ARG A 141 -11.40 -2.55 -0.39
N TYR A 142 -11.45 -2.48 -1.72
CA TYR A 142 -10.23 -2.38 -2.51
C TYR A 142 -9.75 -0.96 -2.76
N GLN A 143 -10.60 0.07 -2.73
CA GLN A 143 -10.12 1.47 -2.77
C GLN A 143 -9.81 1.99 -1.36
N ILE A 144 -10.56 1.61 -0.33
CA ILE A 144 -10.37 2.13 1.04
C ILE A 144 -9.34 1.34 1.83
N GLU A 145 -9.15 0.03 1.62
CA GLU A 145 -8.12 -0.71 2.37
C GLU A 145 -6.83 -0.97 1.58
N ARG A 146 -6.83 -0.92 0.24
CA ARG A 146 -5.56 -0.92 -0.51
C ARG A 146 -4.94 0.47 -0.72
N SER A 147 -5.68 1.57 -0.53
CA SER A 147 -5.14 2.93 -0.79
C SER A 147 -4.93 3.85 0.43
N LYS A 148 -5.20 3.46 1.68
CA LYS A 148 -5.34 4.47 2.75
C LYS A 148 -4.17 4.78 3.67
N PHE A 149 -3.01 4.14 3.55
CA PHE A 149 -1.82 4.53 4.33
C PHE A 149 -0.55 4.20 3.54
N PRO A 150 0.48 5.08 3.53
CA PRO A 150 1.79 4.68 3.04
C PRO A 150 2.24 3.44 3.83
N PRO A 151 2.74 2.37 3.17
CA PRO A 151 3.33 1.24 3.89
C PRO A 151 4.30 1.78 4.94
N ARG A 152 4.32 1.25 6.17
CA ARG A 152 5.18 1.72 7.28
C ARG A 152 6.57 2.19 6.83
N LYS A 153 7.24 1.40 5.97
CA LYS A 153 8.56 1.70 5.41
C LYS A 153 8.58 2.97 4.54
N LEU A 154 7.54 3.19 3.75
CA LEU A 154 7.36 4.37 2.92
C LEU A 154 7.13 5.63 3.77
N MET A 155 6.27 5.53 4.80
CA MET A 155 6.03 6.64 5.73
C MET A 155 7.32 7.02 6.46
N LEU A 156 8.05 6.05 7.00
CA LEU A 156 9.34 6.29 7.65
C LEU A 156 10.38 6.90 6.70
N ALA A 157 10.50 6.38 5.47
CA ALA A 157 11.45 6.92 4.50
C ALA A 157 11.12 8.38 4.11
N TRP A 158 9.83 8.70 3.96
CA TRP A 158 9.41 10.09 3.72
C TRP A 158 9.68 10.97 4.94
N LEU A 159 9.32 10.55 6.15
CA LEU A 159 9.59 11.29 7.39
C LEU A 159 11.08 11.57 7.60
N GLN A 160 11.93 10.58 7.34
CA GLN A 160 13.39 10.73 7.42
C GLN A 160 13.93 11.72 6.37
N ALA A 161 13.32 11.78 5.19
CA ALA A 161 13.69 12.72 4.15
C ALA A 161 13.17 14.15 4.42
N ALA A 162 11.95 14.27 4.97
CA ALA A 162 11.33 15.53 5.32
C ALA A 162 11.98 16.16 6.57
N LEU A 163 12.32 15.33 7.55
CA LEU A 163 12.83 15.73 8.86
C LEU A 163 14.18 15.06 9.15
N PRO A 164 15.24 15.33 8.36
CA PRO A 164 16.53 14.65 8.49
C PRO A 164 17.21 14.90 9.84
N GLU A 165 16.94 16.03 10.48
CA GLU A 165 17.48 16.40 11.79
C GLU A 165 16.84 15.60 12.95
N CYS A 166 15.60 15.14 12.77
CA CYS A 166 14.80 14.48 13.82
C CYS A 166 15.16 13.01 14.06
N LYS A 167 15.97 12.40 13.18
CA LYS A 167 16.42 10.99 13.27
C LYS A 167 15.28 10.00 13.56
N ILE A 168 14.15 10.13 12.88
CA ILE A 168 12.97 9.29 13.08
C ILE A 168 13.27 7.85 12.67
N THR A 169 13.07 6.89 13.57
CA THR A 169 13.32 5.45 13.36
C THR A 169 12.08 4.59 13.57
N ASN A 170 11.10 5.08 14.31
CA ASN A 170 9.84 4.38 14.60
C ASN A 170 8.62 5.32 14.52
N LEU A 171 7.44 4.70 14.53
CA LEU A 171 6.13 5.38 14.55
C LEU A 171 5.43 5.11 15.89
N THR A 172 6.21 5.11 16.96
CA THR A 172 5.73 4.96 18.34
C THR A 172 6.42 6.00 19.22
N THR A 173 7.47 5.61 19.93
CA THR A 173 8.11 6.41 20.97
C THR A 173 8.79 7.68 20.48
N ASP A 174 9.24 7.72 19.21
CA ASP A 174 9.86 8.91 18.63
C ASP A 174 8.90 10.12 18.58
N TRP A 175 7.60 9.89 18.72
CA TRP A 175 6.57 10.92 18.61
C TRP A 175 6.09 11.45 19.96
N ASN A 176 6.41 10.77 21.05
CA ASN A 176 5.82 11.04 22.36
C ASN A 176 6.15 12.43 22.91
N SER A 177 7.33 12.98 22.61
CA SER A 177 7.72 14.31 23.11
C SER A 177 6.93 15.45 22.47
N GLY A 178 6.19 15.19 21.39
CA GLY A 178 5.52 16.20 20.56
C GLY A 178 6.46 17.04 19.67
N VAL A 179 7.78 16.93 19.87
CA VAL A 179 8.80 17.71 19.12
C VAL A 179 8.82 17.33 17.64
N ASN A 180 8.76 16.03 17.33
CA ASN A 180 8.74 15.57 15.94
C ASN A 180 7.44 15.95 15.22
N LEU A 181 6.31 16.03 15.93
CA LEU A 181 5.07 16.55 15.36
C LEU A 181 5.20 18.05 15.10
N ALA A 182 5.74 18.84 16.05
CA ALA A 182 5.97 20.26 15.85
C ALA A 182 6.92 20.54 14.66
N ALA A 183 8.00 19.77 14.54
CA ALA A 183 8.92 19.82 13.40
C ALA A 183 8.20 19.52 12.08
N LEU A 184 7.30 18.54 12.07
CA LEU A 184 6.50 18.21 10.90
C LEU A 184 5.57 19.37 10.48
N LEU A 185 4.94 20.05 11.44
CA LEU A 185 4.07 21.21 11.14
C LEU A 185 4.86 22.36 10.54
N ASP A 186 6.04 22.66 11.11
CA ASP A 186 6.94 23.70 10.59
C ASP A 186 7.49 23.33 9.20
N TYR A 187 7.76 22.05 8.95
CA TYR A 187 8.11 21.58 7.61
C TYR A 187 6.96 21.78 6.61
N CYS A 188 5.73 21.44 6.98
CA CYS A 188 4.55 21.63 6.12
C CYS A 188 4.22 23.11 5.85
N LYS A 189 4.46 24.00 6.83
CA LYS A 189 4.30 25.44 6.71
C LYS A 189 5.42 26.15 7.48
N PRO A 190 6.52 26.53 6.80
CA PRO A 190 7.66 27.17 7.45
C PRO A 190 7.26 28.40 8.26
N GLY A 191 7.70 28.46 9.52
CA GLY A 191 7.37 29.54 10.46
C GLY A 191 6.09 29.29 11.27
N LEU A 192 5.40 28.15 11.07
CA LEU A 192 4.27 27.77 11.90
C LEU A 192 4.70 27.29 13.29
N PHE A 193 5.88 26.66 13.40
CA PHE A 193 6.42 26.18 14.67
C PHE A 193 7.94 26.43 14.78
N PRO A 194 8.41 27.69 14.67
CA PRO A 194 9.82 28.02 14.42
C PRO A 194 10.79 27.59 15.54
N HIS A 195 10.27 27.40 16.75
CA HIS A 195 11.05 27.06 17.95
C HIS A 195 11.03 25.58 18.29
N TRP A 196 10.61 24.70 17.36
CA TRP A 196 10.49 23.28 17.64
C TRP A 196 11.81 22.65 18.13
N ARG A 197 12.96 23.16 17.64
CA ARG A 197 14.31 22.69 18.03
C ARG A 197 14.68 22.94 19.50
N SER A 198 14.07 23.94 20.13
CA SER A 198 14.35 24.35 21.52
C SER A 198 13.23 23.95 22.48
N MET A 199 12.26 23.15 22.03
CA MET A 199 11.19 22.65 22.89
C MET A 199 11.73 21.70 23.95
N ASP A 200 11.20 21.80 25.17
CA ASP A 200 11.49 20.86 26.24
C ASP A 200 10.76 19.52 25.98
N PRO A 201 11.50 18.41 25.75
CA PRO A 201 10.88 17.11 25.48
C PRO A 201 10.12 16.53 26.68
N SER A 202 10.36 17.01 27.90
CA SER A 202 9.66 16.55 29.11
C SER A 202 8.21 17.04 29.19
N GLN A 203 7.86 18.09 28.44
CA GLN A 203 6.52 18.67 28.36
C GLN A 203 5.65 17.98 27.29
N SER A 204 5.74 16.65 27.20
CA SER A 204 5.17 15.84 26.11
C SER A 204 3.70 16.12 25.82
N GLU A 205 2.85 16.05 26.83
CA GLU A 205 1.40 16.26 26.70
C GLU A 205 1.08 17.67 26.21
N ARG A 206 1.71 18.70 26.80
CA ARG A 206 1.55 20.10 26.37
C ARG A 206 2.00 20.30 24.93
N ASN A 207 3.14 19.71 24.56
CA ASN A 207 3.70 19.80 23.21
C ASN A 207 2.78 19.15 22.18
N CYS A 208 2.32 17.92 22.45
CA CYS A 208 1.35 17.20 21.62
C CYS A 208 0.05 17.99 21.48
N THR A 209 -0.52 18.51 22.58
CA THR A 209 -1.76 19.28 22.55
C THR A 209 -1.63 20.53 21.69
N SER A 210 -0.56 21.30 21.88
CA SER A 210 -0.29 22.50 21.07
C SER A 210 -0.15 22.17 19.58
N ALA A 211 0.66 21.15 19.25
CA ALA A 211 0.90 20.75 17.88
C ALA A 211 -0.38 20.20 17.21
N MET A 212 -1.15 19.35 17.89
CA MET A 212 -2.39 18.80 17.35
C MET A 212 -3.49 19.85 17.17
N ASN A 213 -3.54 20.87 18.04
CA ASN A 213 -4.41 22.04 17.86
C ASN A 213 -4.06 22.81 16.58
N LEU A 214 -2.78 23.12 16.39
CA LEU A 214 -2.30 23.80 15.18
C LEU A 214 -2.51 22.96 13.92
N ALA A 215 -2.28 21.65 14.00
CA ALA A 215 -2.56 20.74 12.88
C ALA A 215 -4.03 20.78 12.46
N GLN A 216 -4.95 20.87 13.43
CA GLN A 216 -6.37 20.98 13.14
C GLN A 216 -6.72 22.35 12.54
N SER A 217 -6.25 23.45 13.13
CA SER A 217 -6.64 24.80 12.70
C SER A 217 -6.01 25.22 11.36
N GLU A 218 -4.75 24.84 11.10
CA GLU A 218 -4.00 25.28 9.92
C GLU A 218 -4.14 24.33 8.73
N PHE A 219 -4.32 23.04 9.02
CA PHE A 219 -4.26 21.99 8.01
C PHE A 219 -5.55 21.15 7.93
N GLY A 220 -6.52 21.38 8.83
CA GLY A 220 -7.75 20.59 8.88
C GLY A 220 -7.51 19.12 9.27
N VAL A 221 -6.39 18.80 9.92
CA VAL A 221 -6.08 17.44 10.37
C VAL A 221 -7.01 17.08 11.54
N PRO A 222 -7.86 16.04 11.41
CA PRO A 222 -8.76 15.66 12.48
C PRO A 222 -7.98 15.00 13.63
N LYS A 223 -8.39 15.31 14.87
CA LYS A 223 -7.88 14.67 16.09
C LYS A 223 -8.49 13.29 16.27
N VAL A 224 -8.09 12.35 15.42
CA VAL A 224 -8.49 10.92 15.51
C VAL A 224 -7.75 10.17 16.62
N LEU A 225 -6.82 10.86 17.29
CA LEU A 225 -6.02 10.42 18.43
C LEU A 225 -6.02 11.59 19.42
N GLU A 226 -6.15 11.31 20.72
CA GLU A 226 -6.01 12.37 21.74
C GLU A 226 -4.54 12.70 21.99
N PRO A 227 -4.19 13.96 22.32
CA PRO A 227 -2.81 14.37 22.57
C PRO A 227 -2.10 13.58 23.66
N GLU A 228 -2.81 13.19 24.72
CA GLU A 228 -2.30 12.40 25.84
C GLU A 228 -1.90 10.99 25.38
N TYR A 229 -2.64 10.42 24.41
CA TYR A 229 -2.28 9.13 23.81
C TYR A 229 -1.08 9.24 22.88
N LEU A 230 -0.95 10.33 22.12
CA LEU A 230 0.26 10.58 21.33
C LEU A 230 1.49 10.74 22.24
N ALA A 231 1.33 11.40 23.39
CA ALA A 231 2.38 11.61 24.39
C ALA A 231 2.73 10.35 25.21
N SER A 232 1.92 9.28 25.11
CA SER A 232 2.06 8.08 25.93
C SER A 232 3.23 7.18 25.49
N PRO A 233 4.04 6.66 26.42
CA PRO A 233 5.06 5.65 26.11
C PRO A 233 4.46 4.34 25.56
N TRP A 234 3.14 4.17 25.69
CA TRP A 234 2.38 3.02 25.20
C TRP A 234 1.64 3.29 23.88
N LEU A 235 1.99 4.37 23.17
CA LEU A 235 1.42 4.67 21.86
C LEU A 235 1.59 3.49 20.90
N ASP A 236 0.47 2.99 20.37
CA ASP A 236 0.51 1.94 19.37
C ASP A 236 0.83 2.49 17.97
N GLU A 237 1.58 1.69 17.21
CA GLU A 237 2.08 2.08 15.90
C GLU A 237 0.96 2.38 14.90
N LEU A 238 -0.15 1.64 14.97
CA LEU A 238 -1.25 1.80 14.04
C LEU A 238 -1.97 3.14 14.27
N SER A 239 -2.16 3.56 15.52
CA SER A 239 -2.73 4.85 15.88
C SER A 239 -1.84 6.01 15.42
N CYS A 240 -0.52 5.90 15.60
CA CYS A 240 0.43 6.91 15.12
C CYS A 240 0.41 7.03 13.59
N VAL A 241 0.50 5.89 12.87
CA VAL A 241 0.36 5.82 11.41
C VAL A 241 -0.97 6.43 10.98
N THR A 242 -2.05 6.13 11.70
CA THR A 242 -3.39 6.60 11.38
C THR A 242 -3.45 8.12 11.38
N TYR A 243 -2.94 8.73 12.45
CA TYR A 243 -2.88 10.18 12.59
C TYR A 243 -1.94 10.83 11.55
N LEU A 244 -0.69 10.37 11.43
CA LEU A 244 0.31 10.97 10.54
C LEU A 244 -0.03 10.86 9.06
N SER A 245 -0.85 9.88 8.67
CA SER A 245 -1.34 9.74 7.30
C SER A 245 -2.05 10.98 6.77
N HIS A 246 -2.69 11.77 7.64
CA HIS A 246 -3.45 12.94 7.24
C HIS A 246 -2.55 14.02 6.63
N PHE A 247 -1.26 14.01 6.94
CA PHE A 247 -0.27 14.89 6.34
C PHE A 247 0.14 14.47 4.91
N MET A 248 0.00 13.18 4.59
CA MET A 248 0.49 12.56 3.34
C MET A 248 -0.62 12.30 2.31
N LYS A 249 -1.90 12.43 2.67
CA LYS A 249 -3.03 12.19 1.76
C LYS A 249 -3.12 13.25 0.65
N PRO A 250 -3.69 12.93 -0.53
CA PRO A 250 -3.97 13.92 -1.58
C PRO A 250 -4.76 15.11 -1.03
N GLY A 251 -4.26 16.33 -1.26
CA GLY A 251 -4.82 17.57 -0.68
C GLY A 251 -4.36 17.89 0.74
N GLY A 252 -3.56 17.02 1.37
CA GLY A 252 -2.90 17.30 2.64
C GLY A 252 -1.78 18.35 2.51
N PRO A 253 -1.31 18.89 3.64
CA PRO A 253 -0.32 19.98 3.70
C PRO A 253 0.95 19.69 2.91
N ASP A 254 1.35 18.41 2.86
CA ASP A 254 2.60 17.99 2.25
C ASP A 254 2.44 17.18 0.96
N TYR A 255 1.27 17.20 0.31
CA TYR A 255 1.08 16.49 -0.96
C TYR A 255 2.14 16.88 -2.01
N LYS A 256 2.58 18.14 -2.02
CA LYS A 256 3.64 18.63 -2.92
C LYS A 256 5.04 18.10 -2.57
N ALA A 257 5.41 17.97 -1.29
CA ALA A 257 6.74 17.49 -0.94
C ALA A 257 6.83 15.96 -0.89
N THR A 258 5.74 15.26 -0.56
CA THR A 258 5.59 13.81 -0.84
C THR A 258 5.77 13.53 -2.33
N THR A 259 5.15 14.32 -3.22
CA THR A 259 5.35 14.23 -4.68
C THR A 259 6.81 14.48 -5.08
N ARG A 260 7.45 15.53 -4.52
CA ARG A 260 8.86 15.84 -4.79
C ARG A 260 9.80 14.72 -4.36
N TRP A 261 9.61 14.16 -3.16
CA TRP A 261 10.42 13.04 -2.67
C TRP A 261 10.22 11.79 -3.52
N VAL A 262 8.97 11.43 -3.84
CA VAL A 262 8.70 10.31 -4.78
C VAL A 262 9.46 10.54 -6.08
N ASN A 263 9.41 11.74 -6.67
CA ASN A 263 10.15 12.09 -7.89
C ASN A 263 11.68 12.02 -7.76
N THR A 264 12.25 12.05 -6.55
CA THR A 264 13.68 11.79 -6.34
C THR A 264 14.01 10.29 -6.28
N GLN A 265 13.03 9.44 -5.99
CA GLN A 265 13.19 8.00 -5.84
C GLN A 265 12.77 7.20 -7.10
N VAL A 266 11.99 7.82 -8.01
CA VAL A 266 11.63 7.25 -9.32
C VAL A 266 12.31 8.02 -10.46
N LYS A 267 12.65 7.31 -11.55
CA LYS A 267 13.31 7.90 -12.74
C LYS A 267 12.40 8.90 -13.48
N ASP A 268 11.09 8.74 -13.40
CA ASP A 268 10.11 9.57 -14.08
C ASP A 268 9.31 10.40 -13.06
N GLN A 269 9.08 11.69 -13.37
CA GLN A 269 8.38 12.60 -12.47
C GLN A 269 6.86 12.37 -12.46
N VAL A 270 6.32 12.05 -11.29
CA VAL A 270 4.89 11.97 -10.97
C VAL A 270 4.36 13.38 -10.73
N GLN A 271 3.42 13.83 -11.55
CA GLN A 271 2.75 15.14 -11.39
C GLN A 271 1.31 15.02 -10.87
N ASN A 272 0.70 13.82 -10.89
CA ASN A 272 -0.66 13.61 -10.37
C ASN A 272 -0.86 12.13 -9.97
N PHE A 273 -1.08 11.86 -8.68
CA PHE A 273 -1.19 10.48 -8.17
C PHE A 273 -2.49 9.74 -8.57
N THR A 274 -3.49 10.44 -9.12
CA THR A 274 -4.75 9.86 -9.60
C THR A 274 -4.75 9.53 -11.10
N VAL A 275 -3.77 10.01 -11.87
CA VAL A 275 -3.72 9.78 -13.32
C VAL A 275 -2.31 9.38 -13.74
N SER A 276 -1.92 8.16 -13.36
CA SER A 276 -0.81 7.46 -14.02
C SER A 276 -1.02 5.95 -13.93
N TYR A 277 -2.14 5.48 -14.47
CA TYR A 277 -2.27 4.07 -14.84
C TYR A 277 -2.67 3.85 -16.30
N ASP A 278 -2.74 4.92 -17.11
CA ASP A 278 -3.29 4.79 -18.49
C ASP A 278 -2.51 5.51 -19.60
N ILE A 279 -1.25 5.94 -19.40
CA ILE A 279 -0.45 6.60 -20.48
C ILE A 279 0.89 5.90 -20.76
N SER A 280 1.02 4.61 -20.46
CA SER A 280 2.20 3.82 -20.88
C SER A 280 1.87 2.57 -21.70
N LYS A 281 0.63 2.47 -22.24
CA LYS A 281 0.26 1.41 -23.18
C LYS A 281 -0.29 1.85 -24.53
N GLU A 282 -0.42 3.15 -24.81
CA GLU A 282 -0.98 3.60 -26.11
C GLU A 282 -0.01 4.33 -27.05
N THR A 283 1.24 4.59 -26.66
CA THR A 283 2.17 5.35 -27.52
C THR A 283 3.30 4.54 -28.18
N LEU A 284 3.22 3.20 -28.20
CA LEU A 284 4.19 2.36 -28.95
C LEU A 284 3.58 1.61 -30.14
N LEU A 285 2.49 2.11 -30.74
CA LEU A 285 1.95 1.53 -31.98
C LEU A 285 1.59 2.52 -33.10
N GLU A 286 1.96 3.80 -33.00
CA GLU A 286 1.90 4.69 -34.16
C GLU A 286 3.22 5.45 -34.35
N LYS A 287 4.17 4.79 -35.00
CA LYS A 287 4.96 5.27 -36.16
C LYS A 287 6.30 4.55 -36.25
N HIS A 288 6.46 3.87 -37.39
CA HIS A 288 7.63 3.16 -37.95
C HIS A 288 7.93 1.77 -37.40
#